data_AF-A0A3C1F683-F1
#
_entry.id   AF-A0A3C1F683-F1
#
_cell.length_a   1.000
_cell.length_b   1.000
_cell.length_c   1.000
_cell.angle_alpha   90.00
_cell.angle_beta   90.00
_cell.angle_gamma   90.00
#
_symmetry.space_group_name_H-M   'P 1'
#
loop_
_entity.id
_entity.type
_entity.pdbx_description
1 polymer ?
#
loop_
_entity_poly.entity_id
_entity_poly.type
_entity_poly.pdbx_seq_one_letter_code
_entity_poly.pdbx_strand_id
1 'polypeptide(L)'
;MVAGQAIQTQPQTKEFDEGYERTFGKDRSPIRGRFVQRPETGELIPASEYVRPASTRALDAPIMAGRFYENVCTVDGVDIGSRKKRREYMRSNNLADTDDFKGEWTKAAKRRDEIREGRHDSKERREALGRAMYQLERKGR
;
A
#
# COMPACT_ATOMS: atom_id res chain seq x y z
N MET A 1 -15.15 15.68 10.89
CA MET A 1 -15.76 15.74 9.55
C MET A 1 -16.39 14.39 9.25
N VAL A 2 -17.71 14.35 9.05
CA VAL A 2 -18.46 13.13 8.73
C VAL A 2 -18.55 13.03 7.21
N ALA A 3 -18.11 11.91 6.63
CA ALA A 3 -18.18 11.68 5.20
C ALA A 3 -19.64 11.55 4.75
N GLY A 4 -20.09 12.37 3.79
CA GLY A 4 -21.41 12.25 3.15
C GLY A 4 -22.30 13.50 3.18
N GLN A 5 -21.93 14.56 3.90
CA GLN A 5 -22.64 15.84 3.79
C GLN A 5 -22.17 16.64 2.57
N ALA A 6 -23.12 17.23 1.82
CA ALA A 6 -22.81 18.13 0.73
C ALA A 6 -21.97 19.32 1.23
N ILE A 7 -20.92 19.70 0.49
CA ILE A 7 -20.08 20.84 0.82
C ILE A 7 -20.94 22.11 0.70
N GLN A 8 -21.39 22.64 1.83
CA GLN A 8 -22.09 23.92 1.88
C GLN A 8 -21.07 25.05 2.05
N THR A 9 -21.10 26.03 1.15
CA THR A 9 -20.34 27.27 1.29
C THR A 9 -20.87 28.06 2.49
N GLN A 10 -20.02 28.34 3.48
CA GLN A 10 -20.38 29.18 4.62
C GLN A 10 -20.52 30.65 4.19
N PRO A 11 -21.41 31.43 4.82
CA PRO A 11 -21.51 32.86 4.58
C PRO A 11 -20.23 33.58 5.02
N GLN A 12 -19.80 34.58 4.24
CA GLN A 12 -18.61 35.38 4.53
C GLN A 12 -18.86 36.27 5.76
N THR A 13 -18.09 36.08 6.83
CA THR A 13 -18.19 36.82 8.09
C THR A 13 -17.11 37.90 8.17
N LYS A 14 -17.35 38.94 8.98
CA LYS A 14 -16.34 39.99 9.23
C LYS A 14 -15.04 39.44 9.83
N GLU A 15 -15.14 38.42 10.69
CA GLU A 15 -13.98 37.73 11.26
C GLU A 15 -13.13 37.04 10.19
N PHE A 16 -13.77 36.48 9.15
CA PHE A 16 -13.07 35.89 8.01
C PHE A 16 -12.33 36.97 7.22
N ASP A 17 -12.97 38.12 6.97
CA ASP A 17 -12.36 39.23 6.23
C ASP A 17 -11.15 39.80 6.98
N GLU A 18 -11.26 40.04 8.28
CA GLU A 18 -10.15 40.50 9.13
C GLU A 18 -8.99 39.49 9.19
N GLY A 19 -9.32 38.19 9.31
CA GLY A 19 -8.33 37.12 9.28
C GLY A 19 -7.63 37.02 7.92
N TYR A 20 -8.38 37.19 6.84
CA TYR A 20 -7.88 37.18 5.47
C TYR A 20 -6.97 38.38 5.21
N GLU A 21 -7.39 39.59 5.56
CA GLU A 21 -6.59 40.82 5.43
C GLU A 21 -5.29 40.75 6.23
N ARG A 22 -5.30 40.14 7.42
CA ARG A 22 -4.10 39.92 8.22
C ARG A 22 -3.09 38.99 7.54
N THR A 23 -3.55 37.95 6.87
CA THR A 23 -2.68 36.93 6.26
C THR A 23 -2.20 37.33 4.87
N PHE A 24 -3.05 37.99 4.07
CA PHE A 24 -2.75 38.29 2.66
C PHE A 24 -2.48 39.78 2.38
N GLY A 25 -2.78 40.67 3.34
CA GLY A 25 -2.68 42.12 3.19
C GLY A 25 -3.90 42.73 2.50
N LYS A 26 -4.23 43.99 2.85
CA LYS A 26 -5.43 44.70 2.34
C LYS A 26 -5.41 44.95 0.83
N ASP A 27 -4.22 45.12 0.24
CA ASP A 27 -4.06 45.56 -1.15
C ASP A 27 -3.69 44.43 -2.13
N ARG A 28 -3.74 43.16 -1.70
CA ARG A 28 -3.39 42.01 -2.54
C ARG A 28 -4.61 41.12 -2.78
N SER A 29 -5.16 41.20 -3.98
CA SER A 29 -6.17 40.25 -4.42
C SER A 29 -5.53 38.87 -4.68
N PRO A 30 -6.13 37.77 -4.22
CA PRO A 30 -5.62 36.44 -4.50
C PRO A 30 -5.77 36.15 -6.00
N ILE A 31 -4.67 35.86 -6.68
CA ILE A 31 -4.72 35.40 -8.06
C ILE A 31 -5.25 33.96 -8.05
N ARG A 32 -6.44 33.75 -8.61
CA ARG A 32 -7.01 32.40 -8.74
C ARG A 32 -6.32 31.66 -9.88
N GLY A 33 -5.87 30.45 -9.62
CA GLY A 33 -5.20 29.64 -10.64
C GLY A 33 -4.54 28.41 -10.07
N ARG A 34 -3.95 27.61 -10.95
CA ARG A 34 -3.10 26.47 -10.57
C ARG A 34 -1.66 26.96 -10.47
N PHE A 35 -1.08 26.84 -9.29
CA PHE A 35 0.31 27.21 -9.02
C PHE A 35 1.13 25.96 -8.68
N VAL A 36 2.41 25.98 -9.04
CA VAL A 36 3.38 24.95 -8.69
C VAL A 36 4.49 25.60 -7.89
N GLN A 37 4.84 25.02 -6.75
CA GLN A 37 5.96 25.48 -5.94
C GLN A 37 7.27 25.02 -6.58
N ARG A 38 8.21 25.94 -6.82
CA ARG A 38 9.55 25.60 -7.28
C ARG A 38 10.33 24.98 -6.10
N PRO A 39 10.92 23.79 -6.25
CA PRO A 39 11.59 23.10 -5.14
C PRO A 39 12.86 23.81 -4.64
N GLU A 40 13.53 24.57 -5.51
CA GLU A 40 14.79 25.25 -5.19
C GLU A 40 14.59 26.58 -4.45
N THR A 41 13.62 27.39 -4.88
CA THR A 41 13.38 28.74 -4.34
C THR A 41 12.19 28.81 -3.40
N GLY A 42 11.33 27.79 -3.38
CA GLY A 42 10.09 27.77 -2.60
C GLY A 42 8.99 28.69 -3.13
N GLU A 43 9.24 29.40 -4.23
CA GLU A 43 8.30 30.35 -4.84
C GLU A 43 7.17 29.64 -5.59
N LEU A 44 5.97 30.22 -5.53
CA LEU A 44 4.80 29.74 -6.27
C LEU A 44 4.79 30.39 -7.67
N ILE A 45 4.96 29.58 -8.71
CA ILE A 45 4.84 30.05 -10.10
C ILE A 45 3.57 29.52 -10.74
N PRO A 46 2.96 30.25 -11.69
CA PRO A 46 1.84 29.75 -12.48
C PRO A 46 2.20 28.42 -13.15
N ALA A 47 1.28 27.45 -13.13
CA ALA A 47 1.56 26.12 -13.68
C ALA A 47 1.88 26.12 -15.19
N SER A 48 1.47 27.16 -15.93
CA SER A 48 1.81 27.37 -17.34
C SER A 48 3.30 27.70 -17.55
N GLU A 49 3.94 28.32 -16.57
CA GLU A 49 5.36 28.72 -16.60
C GLU A 49 6.26 27.66 -15.97
N TYR A 50 5.67 26.66 -15.30
CA TYR A 50 6.42 25.56 -14.73
C TYR A 50 6.92 24.63 -15.83
N VAL A 51 8.19 24.76 -16.16
CA VAL A 51 8.93 23.74 -16.92
C VAL A 51 9.32 22.65 -15.94
N ARG A 52 8.72 21.46 -16.09
CA ARG A 52 9.15 20.28 -15.34
C ARG A 52 10.64 20.07 -15.65
N PRO A 53 11.55 20.14 -14.67
CA PRO A 53 12.95 19.79 -14.92
C PRO A 53 12.98 18.35 -15.44
N ALA A 54 13.92 18.04 -16.34
CA ALA A 54 14.15 16.66 -16.76
C ALA A 54 14.63 15.85 -15.55
N SER A 55 13.71 15.50 -14.67
CA SER A 55 13.95 14.61 -13.56
C SER A 55 14.50 13.32 -14.13
N THR A 56 15.51 12.75 -13.49
CA THR A 56 15.88 11.33 -13.58
C THR A 56 14.58 10.57 -13.74
N ARG A 57 14.34 9.97 -14.93
CA ARG A 57 13.03 9.40 -15.21
C ARG A 57 12.76 8.37 -14.13
N ALA A 58 11.50 8.11 -13.79
CA ALA A 58 11.21 7.01 -12.88
C ALA A 58 11.90 5.70 -13.37
N LEU A 59 11.99 5.50 -14.69
CA LEU A 59 12.73 4.42 -15.34
C LEU A 59 14.23 4.36 -15.01
N ASP A 60 14.85 5.49 -14.69
CA ASP A 60 16.27 5.61 -14.38
C ASP A 60 16.56 5.32 -12.89
N ALA A 61 15.53 5.19 -12.06
CA ALA A 61 15.70 4.76 -10.67
C ALA A 61 16.14 3.28 -10.63
N PRO A 62 17.11 2.89 -9.78
CA PRO A 62 17.60 1.51 -9.68
C PRO A 62 16.51 0.47 -9.36
N ILE A 63 15.42 0.93 -8.73
CA ILE A 63 14.28 0.08 -8.33
C ILE A 63 13.34 -0.18 -9.52
N MET A 64 13.39 0.67 -10.54
CA MET A 64 12.47 0.63 -11.68
C MET A 64 13.09 -0.13 -12.85
N ALA A 65 12.24 -0.57 -13.79
CA ALA A 65 12.62 -1.28 -15.03
C ALA A 65 13.28 -2.67 -14.88
N GLY A 66 13.30 -3.28 -13.68
CA GLY A 66 13.80 -4.64 -13.52
C GLY A 66 15.32 -4.77 -13.58
N ARG A 67 16.06 -3.66 -13.34
CA ARG A 67 17.53 -3.64 -13.25
C ARG A 67 18.11 -4.65 -12.27
N PHE A 68 17.36 -5.04 -11.24
CA PHE A 68 17.73 -6.13 -10.33
C PHE A 68 17.98 -7.47 -11.00
N TYR A 69 17.50 -7.66 -12.23
CA TYR A 69 17.75 -8.86 -13.01
C TYR A 69 18.90 -8.66 -14.02
N GLU A 70 19.48 -7.48 -14.18
CA GLU A 70 20.62 -7.29 -15.09
C GLU A 70 21.82 -8.15 -14.64
N ASN A 71 22.36 -8.95 -15.57
CA ASN A 71 23.51 -9.84 -15.37
C ASN A 71 23.36 -10.87 -14.24
N VAL A 72 22.13 -11.19 -13.83
CA VAL A 72 21.91 -12.21 -12.81
C VAL A 72 21.97 -13.60 -13.42
N CYS A 73 22.88 -14.41 -12.89
CA CYS A 73 23.01 -15.83 -13.21
C CYS A 73 22.90 -16.68 -11.94
N THR A 74 22.59 -17.96 -12.12
CA THR A 74 22.66 -18.96 -11.04
C THR A 74 24.11 -19.29 -10.71
N VAL A 75 24.34 -20.03 -9.62
CA VAL A 75 25.68 -20.52 -9.22
C VAL A 75 26.31 -21.35 -10.34
N ASP A 76 25.48 -22.10 -11.07
CA ASP A 76 25.89 -22.93 -12.21
C ASP A 76 26.05 -22.14 -13.52
N GLY A 77 25.88 -20.81 -13.48
CA GLY A 77 26.07 -19.92 -14.63
C GLY A 77 24.85 -19.78 -15.57
N VAL A 78 23.67 -20.29 -15.19
CA VAL A 78 22.46 -20.17 -16.01
C VAL A 78 21.92 -18.74 -15.93
N ASP A 79 21.72 -18.11 -17.08
CA ASP A 79 21.17 -16.76 -17.18
C ASP A 79 19.70 -16.71 -16.72
N ILE A 80 19.47 -16.03 -15.59
CA ILE A 80 18.15 -15.73 -15.04
C ILE A 80 17.88 -14.22 -15.06
N GLY A 81 18.52 -13.51 -15.99
CA GLY A 81 18.58 -12.06 -16.06
C GLY A 81 17.29 -11.36 -16.52
N SER A 82 16.16 -12.03 -16.37
CA SER A 82 14.84 -11.43 -16.46
C SER A 82 13.88 -12.17 -15.55
N ARG A 83 12.80 -11.49 -15.12
CA ARG A 83 11.75 -12.11 -14.31
C ARG A 83 11.15 -13.36 -14.96
N LYS A 84 11.02 -13.38 -16.30
CA LYS A 84 10.52 -14.55 -17.04
C LYS A 84 11.49 -15.73 -16.95
N LYS A 85 12.78 -15.49 -17.24
CA LYS A 85 13.84 -16.51 -17.16
C LYS A 85 13.95 -17.09 -15.75
N ARG A 86 13.94 -16.24 -14.71
CA ARG A 86 13.94 -16.70 -13.31
C ARG A 86 12.76 -17.63 -13.00
N ARG A 87 11.53 -17.25 -13.37
CA ARG A 87 10.32 -18.07 -13.14
C ARG A 87 10.38 -19.42 -13.87
N GLU A 88 10.90 -19.43 -15.08
CA GLU A 88 11.05 -20.66 -15.87
C GLU A 88 12.09 -21.59 -15.25
N TYR A 89 13.24 -21.04 -14.84
CA TYR A 89 14.25 -21.75 -14.09
C TYR A 89 13.68 -22.37 -12.81
N MET A 90 12.99 -21.58 -11.97
CA MET A 90 12.42 -22.06 -10.71
C MET A 90 11.41 -23.21 -10.94
N ARG A 91 10.51 -23.05 -11.92
CA ARG A 91 9.55 -24.12 -12.28
C ARG A 91 10.24 -25.39 -12.76
N SER A 92 11.27 -25.28 -13.60
CA SER A 92 11.99 -26.46 -14.11
C SER A 92 12.77 -27.21 -13.04
N ASN A 93 13.18 -26.53 -11.97
CA ASN A 93 13.96 -27.10 -10.87
C ASN A 93 13.11 -27.43 -9.63
N ASN A 94 11.77 -27.40 -9.74
CA ASN A 94 10.85 -27.62 -8.61
C ASN A 94 11.12 -26.69 -7.40
N LEU A 95 11.55 -25.46 -7.67
CA LEU A 95 11.74 -24.42 -6.66
C LEU A 95 10.48 -23.56 -6.55
N ALA A 96 10.13 -23.19 -5.33
CA ALA A 96 8.99 -22.30 -5.09
C ALA A 96 9.34 -20.85 -5.40
N ASP A 97 8.49 -20.16 -6.17
CA ASP A 97 8.54 -18.72 -6.39
C ASP A 97 7.48 -18.00 -5.54
N THR A 98 7.63 -16.69 -5.34
CA THR A 98 6.66 -15.90 -4.57
C THR A 98 5.25 -15.94 -5.16
N ASP A 99 5.14 -16.13 -6.48
CA ASP A 99 3.87 -16.20 -7.20
C ASP A 99 3.08 -17.49 -6.87
N ASP A 100 3.73 -18.56 -6.38
CA ASP A 100 3.08 -19.82 -6.01
C ASP A 100 2.24 -19.69 -4.73
N PHE A 101 2.57 -18.73 -3.87
CA PHE A 101 1.86 -18.45 -2.62
C PHE A 101 0.75 -17.41 -2.79
N LYS A 102 0.30 -17.16 -4.02
CA LYS A 102 -0.74 -16.17 -4.31
C LYS A 102 -2.05 -16.55 -3.59
N GLY A 103 -2.53 -15.65 -2.75
CA GLY A 103 -3.76 -15.83 -1.98
C GLY A 103 -3.57 -16.55 -0.64
N GLU A 104 -2.41 -17.15 -0.36
CA GLU A 104 -2.14 -17.76 0.95
C GLU A 104 -2.15 -16.71 2.06
N TRP A 105 -1.63 -15.51 1.80
CA TRP A 105 -1.67 -14.41 2.76
C TRP A 105 -3.10 -13.94 3.08
N THR A 106 -3.98 -13.94 2.08
CA THR A 106 -5.40 -13.61 2.26
C THR A 106 -6.12 -14.69 3.07
N LYS A 107 -5.85 -15.97 2.78
CA LYS A 107 -6.38 -17.10 3.58
C LYS A 107 -5.88 -17.02 5.03
N ALA A 108 -4.58 -16.74 5.22
CA ALA A 108 -3.99 -16.59 6.53
C ALA A 108 -4.57 -15.40 7.29
N ALA A 109 -4.84 -14.27 6.62
CA ALA A 109 -5.53 -13.13 7.22
C ALA A 109 -6.95 -13.50 7.66
N LYS A 110 -7.74 -14.12 6.78
CA LYS A 110 -9.08 -14.60 7.10
C LYS A 110 -9.08 -15.53 8.31
N ARG A 111 -8.15 -16.49 8.35
CA ARG A 111 -7.98 -17.40 9.49
C ARG A 111 -7.68 -16.67 10.80
N ARG A 112 -6.82 -15.63 10.76
CA ARG A 112 -6.54 -14.81 11.95
C ARG A 112 -7.79 -14.06 12.41
N ASP A 113 -8.58 -13.51 11.49
CA ASP A 113 -9.82 -12.81 11.81
C ASP A 113 -10.87 -13.76 12.41
N GLU A 114 -11.02 -14.96 11.85
CA GLU A 114 -11.90 -16.01 12.40
C GLU A 114 -11.51 -16.43 13.83
N ILE A 115 -10.21 -16.53 14.12
CA ILE A 115 -9.71 -16.80 15.47
C ILE A 115 -9.99 -15.61 16.39
N ARG A 116 -9.70 -14.39 15.94
CA ARG A 116 -9.89 -13.15 16.72
C ARG A 116 -11.34 -12.93 17.09
N GLU A 117 -12.27 -13.24 16.18
CA GLU A 117 -13.71 -13.12 16.40
C GLU A 117 -14.31 -14.31 17.16
N GLY A 118 -13.48 -15.28 17.60
CA GLY A 118 -13.94 -16.45 18.35
C GLY A 118 -14.75 -17.47 17.52
N ARG A 119 -14.84 -17.28 16.21
CA ARG A 119 -15.56 -18.17 15.27
C ARG A 119 -14.82 -19.50 15.01
N HIS A 120 -13.59 -19.61 15.51
CA HIS A 120 -12.77 -20.82 15.42
C HIS A 120 -13.17 -21.93 16.42
N ASP A 121 -13.97 -21.63 17.44
CA ASP A 121 -14.36 -22.58 18.48
C ASP A 121 -15.83 -23.03 18.35
N SER A 122 -16.07 -24.08 17.57
CA SER A 122 -17.40 -24.67 17.40
C SER A 122 -17.81 -25.55 18.58
N LYS A 123 -19.10 -25.53 18.92
CA LYS A 123 -19.69 -26.40 19.94
C LYS A 123 -19.40 -27.89 19.67
N GLU A 124 -19.49 -28.29 18.40
CA GLU A 124 -19.20 -29.67 17.96
C GLU A 124 -17.76 -30.09 18.28
N ARG A 125 -16.78 -29.20 18.07
CA ARG A 125 -15.38 -29.47 18.41
C ARG A 125 -15.19 -29.66 19.91
N ARG A 126 -15.86 -28.85 20.74
CA ARG A 126 -15.82 -28.98 22.22
C ARG A 126 -16.43 -30.30 22.67
N GLU A 127 -17.57 -30.69 22.12
CA GLU A 127 -18.23 -31.95 22.45
C GLU A 127 -17.39 -33.16 22.02
N ALA A 128 -16.77 -33.12 20.83
CA ALA A 128 -15.89 -34.17 20.36
C ALA A 128 -14.65 -34.34 21.27
N LEU A 129 -14.03 -33.23 21.69
CA LEU A 129 -12.92 -33.25 22.65
C LEU A 129 -13.36 -33.81 24.02
N GLY A 130 -14.52 -33.40 24.52
CA GLY A 130 -15.08 -33.90 25.78
C GLY A 130 -15.34 -35.41 25.74
N ARG A 131 -15.93 -35.92 24.66
CA ARG A 131 -16.15 -37.36 24.47
C ARG A 131 -14.84 -38.14 24.38
N ALA A 132 -13.84 -37.61 23.66
CA ALA A 132 -12.53 -38.24 23.54
C ALA A 132 -11.79 -38.30 24.89
N MET A 133 -11.81 -37.21 25.66
CA MET A 133 -11.22 -37.18 27.02
C MET A 133 -11.90 -38.17 27.96
N TYR A 134 -13.24 -38.22 27.94
CA TYR A 134 -14.01 -39.17 28.77
C TYR A 134 -13.69 -40.63 28.44
N GLN A 135 -13.54 -40.98 27.16
CA GLN A 135 -13.15 -42.33 26.75
C GLN A 135 -11.72 -42.68 27.19
N LEU A 136 -10.79 -41.72 27.13
CA LEU A 136 -9.42 -41.88 27.59
C LEU A 136 -9.35 -42.14 29.10
N GLU A 137 -10.08 -41.35 29.88
CA GLU A 137 -10.14 -41.47 31.34
C GLU A 137 -10.77 -42.81 31.77
N ARG A 138 -11.81 -43.26 31.06
CA ARG A 138 -12.46 -44.55 31.32
C ARG A 138 -11.62 -45.76 30.91
N LYS A 139 -10.72 -45.62 29.92
CA LYS A 139 -9.86 -46.71 29.44
C LYS A 139 -8.54 -46.82 30.22
N GLY A 140 -8.17 -45.76 30.96
CA GLY A 140 -7.01 -45.72 31.85
C GLY A 140 -7.31 -46.13 33.31
N ARG A 141 -8.57 -46.42 33.63
CA ARG A 141 -9.01 -47.13 34.85
C ARG A 141 -9.23 -48.60 34.53
#